data_AF-A0A4Y1ZK55-F1
#
_entry.id   AF-A0A4Y1ZK55-F1
#
_cell.length_a   1.000
_cell.length_b   1.000
_cell.length_c   1.000
_cell.angle_alpha   90.00
_cell.angle_beta   90.00
_cell.angle_gamma   90.00
#
_symmetry.space_group_name_H-M   'P 1'
#
loop_
_entity.id
_entity.type
_entity.pdbx_description
1 polymer ?
#
loop_
_entity_poly.entity_id
_entity_poly.type
_entity_poly.pdbx_seq_one_letter_code
_entity_poly.pdbx_strand_id
1 'polypeptide(L)' 'SYGFTDSRGIARQVNYVADHAGFRAQVNTNEPGTANQNPAAVQVISHQPHAHRVVEPIHTDSVGVVAVLVVDGLGAGLVF' A
#
# COMPACT_ATOMS: atom_id res chain seq x y z
N SER A 1 -15.28 24.95 -9.11
CA SER A 1 -14.13 24.04 -9.32
C SER A 1 -13.01 24.46 -8.36
N TYR A 2 -12.06 23.56 -8.09
CA TYR A 2 -10.90 23.83 -7.22
C TYR A 2 -9.65 23.26 -7.89
N GLY A 3 -8.50 23.91 -7.75
CA GLY A 3 -7.24 23.34 -8.24
C GLY A 3 -6.00 24.07 -7.75
N PHE A 4 -4.85 23.41 -7.88
CA PHE A 4 -3.54 23.97 -7.56
C PHE A 4 -2.46 23.43 -8.48
N THR A 5 -1.33 24.13 -8.52
CA THR A 5 -0.06 23.64 -9.05
C THR A 5 1.06 24.15 -8.15
N ASP A 6 1.96 23.26 -7.72
CA ASP A 6 3.11 23.64 -6.89
C ASP A 6 4.39 23.84 -7.72
N SER A 7 5.47 24.28 -7.08
CA SER A 7 6.77 24.53 -7.73
C SER A 7 7.46 23.29 -8.29
N ARG A 8 7.00 22.09 -7.93
CA ARG A 8 7.50 20.80 -8.42
C ARG A 8 6.68 20.29 -9.61
N GLY A 9 5.70 21.06 -10.08
CA GLY A 9 4.80 20.67 -11.16
C GLY A 9 3.73 19.66 -10.73
N ILE A 10 3.52 19.46 -9.42
CA ILE A 10 2.39 18.67 -8.93
C ILE A 10 1.13 19.51 -9.03
N ALA A 11 0.11 18.97 -9.67
CA ALA A 11 -1.14 19.63 -9.96
C ALA A 11 -2.34 18.74 -9.64
N ARG A 12 -3.41 19.38 -9.19
CA ARG A 12 -4.73 18.79 -9.05
C ARG A 12 -5.77 19.78 -9.56
N GLN A 13 -6.73 19.29 -10.34
CA GLN A 13 -7.93 20.02 -10.75
C GLN A 13 -9.16 19.19 -10.41
N VAL A 14 -10.13 19.80 -9.73
CA VAL A 14 -11.40 19.18 -9.35
C VAL A 14 -12.56 19.96 -9.95
N ASN A 15 -13.33 19.27 -10.77
CA ASN A 15 -14.55 19.77 -11.38
C ASN A 15 -15.74 19.18 -10.62
N TYR A 16 -16.65 20.04 -10.17
CA TYR A 16 -17.82 19.64 -9.40
C TYR A 16 -19.08 19.89 -10.20
N VAL A 17 -20.04 18.99 -10.09
CA VAL A 17 -21.41 19.16 -10.61
C VAL A 17 -22.37 18.91 -9.45
N ALA A 18 -23.24 19.88 -9.20
CA ALA A 18 -24.34 19.77 -8.24
C ALA A 18 -25.64 20.07 -8.97
N ASP A 19 -26.48 19.06 -9.14
CA ASP A 19 -27.77 19.15 -9.83
C ASP A 19 -28.79 18.18 -9.21
N HIS A 20 -29.92 17.98 -9.88
CA HIS A 20 -30.97 17.07 -9.43
C HIS A 20 -30.49 15.60 -9.28
N ALA A 21 -29.41 15.20 -9.96
CA ALA A 21 -28.81 13.88 -9.80
C ALA A 21 -27.79 13.81 -8.64
N GLY A 22 -27.73 14.85 -7.79
CA GLY A 22 -26.86 14.92 -6.62
C GLY A 22 -25.52 15.60 -6.88
N PHE A 23 -24.55 15.33 -6.01
CA PHE A 23 -23.19 15.89 -6.08
C PHE A 23 -22.21 14.89 -6.69
N ARG A 24 -21.47 15.32 -7.71
CA ARG A 24 -20.46 14.51 -8.42
C ARG A 24 -19.19 15.31 -8.60
N ALA A 25 -18.05 14.61 -8.65
CA ALA A 25 -16.75 15.25 -8.87
C ALA A 25 -15.90 14.48 -9.89
N GLN A 26 -15.10 15.22 -10.64
CA GLN A 26 -14.02 14.68 -11.46
C GLN A 26 -12.69 15.28 -10.99
N VAL A 27 -11.74 14.42 -10.64
CA VAL A 27 -10.40 14.80 -10.18
C VAL A 27 -9.40 14.46 -11.28
N ASN A 28 -8.66 15.45 -11.76
CA ASN A 28 -7.49 15.26 -12.61
C ASN A 28 -6.24 15.57 -11.77
N THR A 29 -5.33 14.62 -11.64
CA THR A 29 -4.15 14.78 -10.77
C THR A 29 -2.92 14.06 -11.31
N ASN A 30 -1.72 14.57 -11.02
CA ASN A 30 -0.45 13.88 -11.20
C ASN A 30 0.28 13.64 -9.85
N GLU A 31 -0.44 13.67 -8.72
CA GLU A 31 0.15 13.46 -7.39
C GLU A 31 0.70 12.04 -7.20
N PRO A 32 1.93 11.86 -6.69
CA PRO A 32 2.46 10.54 -6.38
C PRO A 32 1.55 9.73 -5.44
N GLY A 33 1.36 8.45 -5.77
CA GLY A 33 0.52 7.54 -4.97
C GLY A 33 -0.97 7.59 -5.27
N THR A 34 -1.44 8.41 -6.22
CA THR A 34 -2.83 8.34 -6.69
C THR A 34 -3.01 7.29 -7.77
N ALA A 35 -4.16 6.62 -7.76
CA ALA A 35 -4.55 5.64 -8.77
C ALA A 35 -5.89 6.03 -9.42
N ASN A 36 -6.19 5.41 -10.57
CA ASN A 36 -7.47 5.52 -11.26
C ASN A 36 -8.57 4.70 -10.57
N GLN A 37 -8.73 4.91 -9.26
CA GLN A 37 -9.80 4.33 -8.46
C GLN A 37 -10.94 5.33 -8.38
N ASN A 38 -12.14 4.90 -8.75
CA ASN A 38 -13.34 5.76 -8.82
C ASN A 38 -14.28 5.46 -7.65
N PRO A 39 -14.06 6.02 -6.45
CA PRO A 39 -14.94 5.78 -5.31
C PRO A 39 -16.26 6.55 -5.46
N ALA A 40 -17.36 5.86 -5.15
CA ALA A 40 -18.71 6.44 -5.13
C ALA A 40 -19.03 7.29 -6.39
N ALA A 41 -19.37 8.56 -6.20
CA ALA A 41 -19.73 9.51 -7.26
C ALA A 41 -18.54 10.36 -7.76
N VAL A 42 -17.31 9.87 -7.58
CA VAL A 42 -16.07 10.56 -7.96
C VAL A 42 -15.33 9.79 -9.05
N GLN A 43 -15.00 10.47 -10.13
CA GLN A 43 -14.07 9.97 -11.15
C GLN A 43 -12.68 10.52 -10.89
N VAL A 44 -11.68 9.63 -10.76
CA VAL A 44 -10.27 10.02 -10.59
C VAL A 44 -9.50 9.68 -11.86
N ILE A 45 -8.82 10.69 -12.41
CA ILE A 45 -7.93 10.62 -13.55
C ILE A 45 -6.53 10.95 -13.04
N SER A 46 -5.82 9.91 -12.62
CA SER A 46 -4.43 9.94 -12.18
C SER A 46 -3.49 9.77 -13.37
N HIS A 47 -2.51 10.66 -13.46
CA HIS A 47 -1.40 10.61 -14.41
C HIS A 47 -0.17 9.90 -13.82
N GLN A 48 -0.33 9.18 -12.72
CA GLN A 48 0.73 8.35 -12.17
C GLN A 48 0.81 7.00 -12.89
N PRO A 49 2.03 6.45 -13.06
CA PRO A 49 2.18 5.08 -13.51
C PRO A 49 1.43 4.14 -12.58
N HIS A 50 0.70 3.18 -13.15
CA HIS A 50 0.14 2.09 -12.37
C HIS A 50 1.29 1.22 -11.85
N ALA A 51 1.66 1.38 -10.57
CA ALA A 51 2.51 0.41 -9.91
C ALA A 51 1.70 -0.88 -9.74
N HIS A 52 1.90 -1.83 -10.66
CA HIS A 52 1.45 -3.21 -10.41
C HIS A 52 2.24 -3.67 -9.20
N ARG A 53 1.57 -3.81 -8.05
CA ARG A 53 2.19 -4.41 -6.87
C ARG A 53 2.53 -5.84 -7.25
N VAL A 54 3.78 -6.10 -7.64
CA VAL A 54 4.32 -7.46 -7.69
C VAL A 54 4.30 -7.92 -6.23
N VAL A 55 3.27 -8.68 -5.86
CA VAL A 55 3.29 -9.46 -4.63
C VAL A 55 4.29 -10.57 -4.92
N GLU A 56 5.53 -10.40 -4.48
CA GLU A 56 6.48 -11.51 -4.35
C GLU A 56 5.77 -12.63 -3.56
N PRO A 57 5.70 -13.88 -4.05
CA PRO A 57 5.16 -14.97 -3.27
C PRO A 57 6.01 -15.10 -2.00
N ILE A 58 5.33 -15.06 -0.86
CA ILE A 58 5.87 -15.20 0.49
C ILE A 58 6.78 -16.44 0.54
N HIS A 59 8.10 -16.28 0.51
CA HIS A 59 9.02 -17.33 0.92
C HIS A 59 8.86 -17.49 2.43
N THR A 60 8.29 -18.61 2.84
CA THR A 60 8.16 -19.00 4.23
C THR A 60 9.53 -19.48 4.70
N ASP A 61 10.34 -18.63 5.31
CA ASP A 61 11.46 -19.13 6.10
C ASP A 61 10.87 -19.70 7.40
N SER A 62 10.77 -21.03 7.46
CA SER A 62 10.35 -21.76 8.66
C SER A 62 11.25 -21.35 9.83
N VAL A 63 10.65 -20.74 10.85
CA VAL A 63 11.34 -20.41 12.10
C VAL A 63 11.84 -21.71 12.73
N GLY A 64 13.15 -21.92 12.70
CA GLY A 64 13.79 -23.02 13.41
C GLY A 64 13.58 -22.84 14.91
N VAL A 65 12.86 -23.77 15.53
CA VAL A 65 12.76 -23.87 17.00
C VAL A 65 14.15 -24.20 17.54
N VAL A 66 14.85 -23.21 18.08
CA VAL A 66 16.11 -23.43 18.80
C VAL A 66 15.78 -23.98 20.18
N ALA A 67 15.92 -25.29 20.36
CA ALA A 67 15.94 -25.90 21.68
C ALA A 67 17.23 -25.46 22.39
N VAL A 68 17.13 -24.49 23.29
CA VAL A 68 18.22 -24.14 24.20
C VAL A 68 18.24 -25.17 25.32
N LEU A 69 19.23 -26.07 25.30
CA LEU A 69 19.54 -26.93 26.44
C LEU A 69 20.04 -26.05 27.59
N VAL A 70 19.32 -26.03 28.71
CA VAL A 70 19.88 -25.58 30.00
C VAL A 70 20.36 -26.82 30.76
N VAL A 71 21.63 -26.78 31.13
CA VAL A 71 22.42 -27.83 31.76
C VAL A 71 22.28 -27.80 33.28
N ASP A 72 22.29 -28.97 33.95
CA ASP A 72 22.90 -29.06 35.27
C ASP A 72 23.31 -30.50 35.66
N GLY A 73 24.58 -30.64 36.06
CA GLY A 73 25.01 -31.51 37.16
C GLY A 73 25.18 -33.03 36.95
N LEU A 74 26.45 -33.46 36.98
CA LEU A 74 26.97 -34.69 37.62
C LEU A 74 26.57 -36.09 37.09
N GLY A 75 27.57 -36.78 36.54
CA GLY A 75 27.92 -38.12 37.03
C GLY A 75 27.59 -39.33 36.15
N ALA A 76 28.64 -39.85 35.53
CA ALA A 76 28.92 -41.28 35.30
C ALA A 76 28.02 -42.11 34.35
N GLY A 77 28.69 -42.82 33.42
CA GLY A 77 28.25 -44.15 32.98
C GLY A 77 28.14 -44.38 31.47
N LEU A 78 29.26 -44.73 30.84
CA LEU A 78 29.34 -45.39 29.54
C LEU A 78 28.88 -46.86 29.68
N VAL A 79 27.97 -47.35 28.84
CA VAL A 79 27.96 -48.78 28.43
C VAL A 79 27.36 -48.91 27.02
N PHE A 80 27.94 -49.84 26.26
CA PHE A 80 27.77 -50.15 24.84
C PHE A 80 26.33 -50.39 24.37
#